data_AF-A0A8K0E5D1-F1
#
_entry.id   AF-A0A8K0E5D1-F1
#
_cell.length_a   1.000
_cell.length_b   1.000
_cell.length_c   1.000
_cell.angle_alpha   90.00
_cell.angle_beta   90.00
_cell.angle_gamma   90.00
#
_symmetry.space_group_name_H-M   'P 1'
#
loop_
_entity.id
_entity.type
_entity.pdbx_description
1 polymer ?
#
loop_
_entity_poly.entity_id
_entity_poly.type
_entity_poly.pdbx_seq_one_letter_code
_entity_poly.pdbx_strand_id
1 'polypeptide(L)'
;MYVMKTSGDRRFSHDGQITPYGNIEISPSAGVFNYGQESRKGSLYLRPSLFGSGSVLGIGPGPEYSFIIFASPIGNWYKNGSSAMSLLIQNKVARASLGGTGGIKSITNYAPVFEVVQKAKAQGFADVLFLDAATGKNIEEVSSCNIFIVKGNLISTPALQGTILPGITRRSVIEIALDFGYQVEERDVPVKEVLDVDEVFCTGTAVGITPVASITYQDKKVEYETGEETVSNKSRVNLTGIQTDAMEDKMGWTVKIDQVFPTIDLVCSQVNKACGTCTFEQIFNHPNANQTRVCILTKSCIMIYI
;
A
#
# COMPACT_ATOMS: atom_id res chain seq x y z
N MET A 1 -7.21 -20.67 2.21
CA MET A 1 -6.72 -20.25 0.88
C MET A 1 -7.85 -20.33 -0.14
N TYR A 2 -7.85 -19.49 -1.17
CA TYR A 2 -8.81 -19.56 -2.27
C TYR A 2 -8.15 -20.26 -3.46
N VAL A 3 -8.77 -21.31 -3.99
CA VAL A 3 -8.23 -22.13 -5.08
C VAL A 3 -9.22 -22.15 -6.24
N MET A 4 -8.74 -21.83 -7.44
CA MET A 4 -9.53 -21.87 -8.69
C MET A 4 -8.66 -22.39 -9.82
N LYS A 5 -9.22 -23.20 -10.72
CA LYS A 5 -8.50 -23.82 -11.85
C LYS A 5 -8.87 -23.10 -13.15
N THR A 6 -7.98 -23.15 -14.15
CA THR A 6 -8.24 -22.62 -15.50
C THR A 6 -7.64 -23.58 -16.52
N SER A 7 -8.21 -23.62 -17.73
CA SER A 7 -7.70 -24.41 -18.85
C SER A 7 -7.35 -23.53 -20.05
N GLY A 8 -6.82 -24.11 -21.12
CA GLY A 8 -6.24 -23.39 -22.27
C GLY A 8 -7.20 -22.48 -23.04
N ASP A 9 -8.50 -22.53 -22.75
CA ASP A 9 -9.50 -21.60 -23.29
C ASP A 9 -9.65 -20.30 -22.48
N ARG A 10 -8.78 -20.12 -21.45
CA ARG A 10 -8.72 -18.96 -20.54
C ARG A 10 -10.00 -18.73 -19.73
N ARG A 11 -10.89 -19.73 -19.67
CA ARG A 11 -12.03 -19.69 -18.75
C ARG A 11 -11.58 -20.27 -17.42
N PHE A 12 -11.93 -19.56 -16.36
CA PHE A 12 -11.77 -20.07 -15.01
C PHE A 12 -12.92 -21.03 -14.70
N SER A 13 -12.62 -22.14 -14.02
CA SER A 13 -13.62 -23.07 -13.51
C SER A 13 -14.63 -22.28 -12.68
N HIS A 14 -15.92 -22.44 -12.94
CA HIS A 14 -16.97 -21.63 -12.31
C HIS A 14 -17.10 -21.86 -10.79
N ASP A 15 -16.42 -22.88 -10.24
CA ASP A 15 -16.50 -23.28 -8.84
C ASP A 15 -15.14 -23.14 -8.11
N GLY A 16 -14.70 -21.90 -7.88
CA GLY A 16 -13.55 -21.64 -6.99
C GLY A 16 -13.91 -21.91 -5.52
N GLN A 17 -12.99 -22.48 -4.73
CA GLN A 17 -13.25 -22.89 -3.35
C GLN A 17 -12.36 -22.16 -2.35
N ILE A 18 -12.96 -21.66 -1.26
CA ILE A 18 -12.24 -21.25 -0.06
C ILE A 18 -12.02 -22.51 0.77
N THR A 19 -10.78 -22.97 0.80
CA THR A 19 -10.37 -24.12 1.60
C THR A 19 -9.60 -23.65 2.83
N PRO A 20 -9.61 -24.41 3.94
CA PRO A 20 -8.58 -24.27 4.95
C PRO A 20 -7.21 -24.28 4.28
N TYR A 21 -6.29 -23.48 4.79
CA TYR A 21 -4.94 -23.45 4.26
C TYR A 21 -4.31 -24.86 4.36
N GLY A 22 -3.77 -25.39 3.27
CA GLY A 22 -3.26 -26.76 3.21
C GLY A 22 -2.59 -27.11 1.88
N ASN A 23 -2.09 -28.35 1.76
CA ASN A 23 -1.38 -28.83 0.57
C ASN A 23 -2.27 -28.77 -0.68
N ILE A 24 -1.68 -28.37 -1.81
CA ILE A 24 -2.29 -28.45 -3.12
C ILE A 24 -1.70 -29.65 -3.85
N GLU A 25 -2.54 -30.55 -4.33
CA GLU A 25 -2.11 -31.62 -5.22
C GLU A 25 -1.92 -31.09 -6.65
N ILE A 26 -0.71 -31.26 -7.18
CA ILE A 26 -0.33 -30.84 -8.53
C ILE A 26 0.26 -32.04 -9.25
N SER A 27 -0.03 -32.17 -10.55
CA SER A 27 0.57 -33.24 -11.37
C SER A 27 2.10 -33.17 -11.33
N PRO A 28 2.81 -34.30 -11.18
CA PRO A 28 4.28 -34.35 -11.29
C PRO A 28 4.80 -33.81 -12.64
N SER A 29 3.98 -33.87 -13.69
CA SER A 29 4.31 -33.33 -15.02
C SER A 29 3.92 -31.86 -15.23
N ALA A 30 3.49 -31.14 -14.19
CA ALA A 30 3.04 -29.76 -14.35
C ALA A 30 4.16 -28.85 -14.89
N GLY A 31 3.80 -27.95 -15.81
CA GLY A 31 4.75 -27.09 -16.52
C GLY A 31 5.58 -26.19 -15.59
N VAL A 32 5.08 -25.86 -14.40
CA VAL A 32 5.83 -25.14 -13.36
C VAL A 32 7.03 -25.94 -12.86
N PHE A 33 6.91 -27.27 -12.69
CA PHE A 33 7.99 -28.13 -12.18
C PHE A 33 9.00 -28.53 -13.26
N ASN A 34 8.58 -28.53 -14.53
CA ASN A 34 9.40 -29.07 -15.62
C ASN A 34 10.02 -27.97 -16.50
N TYR A 35 9.35 -26.83 -16.63
CA TYR A 35 9.72 -25.76 -17.56
C TYR A 35 9.76 -24.36 -16.93
N GLY A 36 9.57 -24.25 -15.60
CA GLY A 36 9.63 -22.97 -14.90
C GLY A 36 8.65 -21.94 -15.45
N GLN A 37 7.44 -22.37 -15.85
CA GLN A 37 6.36 -21.47 -16.28
C GLN A 37 5.78 -20.73 -15.06
N GLU A 38 6.59 -19.84 -14.48
CA GLU A 38 6.21 -18.95 -13.40
C GLU A 38 5.86 -17.57 -13.96
N SER A 39 4.82 -16.94 -13.41
CA SER A 39 4.55 -15.53 -13.64
C SER A 39 5.59 -14.70 -12.87
N ARG A 40 6.75 -14.44 -13.48
CA ARG A 40 7.93 -13.76 -12.88
C ARG A 40 7.73 -12.31 -12.39
N LYS A 41 6.50 -11.80 -12.27
CA LYS A 41 6.23 -10.39 -11.90
C LYS A 41 4.94 -10.28 -11.08
N GLY A 42 5.05 -10.47 -9.77
CA GLY A 42 3.94 -10.32 -8.85
C GLY A 42 4.43 -10.13 -7.41
N SER A 43 3.52 -9.81 -6.52
CA SER A 43 3.78 -9.72 -5.09
C SER A 43 2.58 -10.25 -4.33
N LEU A 44 2.79 -10.78 -3.14
CA LEU A 44 1.74 -11.26 -2.26
C LEU A 44 1.41 -10.16 -1.25
N TYR A 45 0.22 -9.60 -1.40
CA TYR A 45 -0.30 -8.57 -0.52
C TYR A 45 -0.91 -9.21 0.73
N LEU A 46 -0.35 -8.90 1.90
CA LEU A 46 -0.88 -9.30 3.19
C LEU A 46 -1.79 -8.21 3.75
N ARG A 47 -2.99 -8.58 4.17
CA ARG A 47 -3.97 -7.72 4.84
C ARG A 47 -4.24 -8.20 6.27
N PRO A 48 -3.46 -7.73 7.24
CA PRO A 48 -3.86 -7.69 8.64
C PRO A 48 -5.11 -6.82 8.83
N SER A 49 -6.10 -7.34 9.55
CA SER A 49 -7.33 -6.63 9.93
C SER A 49 -7.68 -6.94 11.37
N LEU A 50 -8.00 -5.90 12.14
CA LEU A 50 -8.49 -5.99 13.52
C LEU A 50 -9.88 -5.37 13.59
N PHE A 51 -10.86 -6.07 14.15
CA PHE A 51 -12.21 -5.55 14.33
C PHE A 51 -12.87 -6.12 15.59
N GLY A 52 -13.78 -5.35 16.20
CA GLY A 52 -14.57 -5.83 17.34
C GLY A 52 -15.55 -6.90 16.88
N SER A 53 -15.45 -8.12 17.43
CA SER A 53 -16.32 -9.25 17.09
C SER A 53 -17.27 -9.63 18.22
N GLY A 54 -17.05 -9.11 19.43
CA GLY A 54 -17.85 -9.41 20.60
C GLY A 54 -19.25 -8.77 20.56
N SER A 55 -20.23 -9.46 21.17
CA SER A 55 -21.62 -9.00 21.22
C SER A 55 -21.80 -7.82 22.19
N VAL A 56 -22.08 -6.64 21.65
CA VAL A 56 -22.41 -5.44 22.43
C VAL A 56 -23.31 -4.50 21.63
N LEU A 57 -24.37 -3.98 22.26
CA LEU A 57 -25.27 -2.96 21.67
C LEU A 57 -25.01 -1.55 22.22
N GLY A 58 -24.38 -1.45 23.40
CA GLY A 58 -24.04 -0.17 24.02
C GLY A 58 -22.88 0.53 23.31
N ILE A 59 -22.84 1.86 23.41
CA ILE A 59 -21.72 2.66 22.88
C ILE A 59 -20.51 2.47 23.80
N GLY A 60 -19.49 1.77 23.31
CA GLY A 60 -18.25 1.52 24.03
C GLY A 60 -17.32 0.57 23.29
N PRO A 61 -16.11 0.31 23.83
CA PRO A 61 -15.22 -0.73 23.33
C PRO A 61 -15.90 -2.10 23.29
N GLY A 62 -15.58 -2.92 22.28
CA GLY A 62 -16.06 -4.28 22.20
C GLY A 62 -15.48 -5.15 23.32
N PRO A 63 -16.22 -6.14 23.85
CA PRO A 63 -15.69 -7.06 24.86
C PRO A 63 -14.67 -8.05 24.27
N GLU A 64 -14.62 -8.16 22.95
CA GLU A 64 -13.79 -9.10 22.19
C GLU A 64 -13.43 -8.50 20.82
N TYR A 65 -12.25 -8.88 20.29
CA TYR A 65 -11.75 -8.46 19.00
C TYR A 65 -11.17 -9.65 18.22
N SER A 66 -11.40 -9.66 16.92
CA SER A 66 -10.80 -10.62 15.99
C SER A 66 -9.68 -9.96 15.20
N PHE A 67 -8.51 -10.61 15.19
CA PHE A 67 -7.38 -10.26 14.33
C PHE A 67 -7.22 -11.34 13.26
N ILE A 68 -7.34 -10.95 11.99
CA ILE A 68 -7.18 -11.85 10.85
C ILE A 68 -6.08 -11.34 9.93
N ILE A 69 -5.36 -12.26 9.30
CA ILE A 69 -4.46 -11.94 8.19
C ILE A 69 -4.88 -12.80 7.01
N PHE A 70 -5.14 -12.17 5.88
CA PHE A 70 -5.29 -12.87 4.61
C PHE A 70 -4.27 -12.36 3.59
N ALA A 71 -3.97 -13.19 2.60
CA ALA A 71 -3.00 -12.91 1.57
C ALA A 71 -3.66 -12.97 0.19
N SER A 72 -3.29 -12.06 -0.71
CA SER A 72 -3.79 -12.03 -2.09
C SER A 72 -2.64 -11.78 -3.06
N PRO A 73 -2.43 -12.63 -4.08
CA PRO A 73 -1.44 -12.35 -5.10
C PRO A 73 -1.91 -11.14 -5.91
N ILE A 74 -1.05 -10.13 -6.00
CA ILE A 74 -1.28 -8.96 -6.84
C ILE A 74 -0.26 -8.94 -7.98
N GLY A 75 -0.75 -8.67 -9.18
CA GLY A 75 0.11 -8.48 -10.34
C GLY A 75 0.77 -7.10 -10.32
N ASN A 76 1.66 -6.86 -11.28
CA ASN A 76 2.13 -5.51 -11.53
C ASN A 76 0.94 -4.61 -11.91
N TRP A 77 0.66 -3.60 -11.08
CA TRP A 77 -0.30 -2.52 -11.40
C TRP A 77 0.11 -1.78 -12.69
N TYR A 78 1.39 -1.82 -13.03
CA TYR A 78 1.98 -1.21 -14.23
C TYR A 78 2.22 -2.26 -15.31
N LYS A 79 1.17 -2.70 -16.01
CA LYS A 79 1.35 -3.65 -17.11
C LYS A 79 2.06 -3.05 -18.35
N ASN A 80 2.19 -1.72 -18.47
CA ASN A 80 2.75 -1.04 -19.66
C ASN A 80 3.53 0.26 -19.35
N GLY A 81 4.36 0.30 -18.29
CA GLY A 81 4.93 1.57 -17.83
C GLY A 81 3.90 2.39 -17.06
N SER A 82 4.34 3.47 -16.42
CA SER A 82 3.54 4.21 -15.44
C SER A 82 2.28 4.80 -16.08
N SER A 83 1.10 4.22 -15.81
CA SER A 83 -0.18 4.84 -16.18
C SER A 83 -0.41 6.01 -15.24
N ALA A 84 0.11 7.17 -15.63
CA ALA A 84 -0.05 8.39 -14.86
C ALA A 84 -1.53 8.69 -14.60
N MET A 85 -1.84 9.16 -13.40
CA MET A 85 -3.22 9.38 -12.97
C MET A 85 -3.75 10.73 -13.40
N SER A 86 -5.04 10.80 -13.73
CA SER A 86 -5.81 12.03 -13.77
C SER A 86 -6.61 12.16 -12.48
N LEU A 87 -6.51 13.27 -11.77
CA LEU A 87 -7.22 13.47 -10.49
C LEU A 87 -8.20 14.62 -10.58
N LEU A 88 -9.28 14.52 -9.81
CA LEU A 88 -10.24 15.61 -9.60
C LEU A 88 -10.05 16.19 -8.20
N ILE A 89 -9.87 17.50 -8.08
CA ILE A 89 -10.02 18.17 -6.79
C ILE A 89 -11.50 18.51 -6.59
N GLN A 90 -12.04 18.08 -5.46
CA GLN A 90 -13.37 18.49 -5.01
C GLN A 90 -13.33 18.96 -3.56
N ASN A 91 -14.20 19.92 -3.23
CA ASN A 91 -14.26 20.55 -1.92
C ASN A 91 -15.59 20.29 -1.17
N LYS A 92 -16.45 19.40 -1.67
CA LYS A 92 -17.78 19.15 -1.09
C LYS A 92 -17.73 18.23 0.13
N VAL A 93 -16.77 17.33 0.14
CA VAL A 93 -16.59 16.31 1.19
C VAL A 93 -15.13 16.31 1.62
N ALA A 94 -14.87 16.37 2.91
CA ALA A 94 -13.53 16.15 3.45
C ALA A 94 -13.30 14.66 3.72
N ARG A 95 -12.08 14.17 3.49
CA ARG A 95 -11.70 12.78 3.76
C ARG A 95 -11.58 12.51 5.26
N ALA A 96 -11.02 13.47 5.98
CA ALA A 96 -10.81 13.44 7.41
C ALA A 96 -10.93 14.86 7.99
N SER A 97 -11.09 14.95 9.31
CA SER A 97 -11.06 16.20 10.06
C SER A 97 -10.14 16.07 11.27
N LEU A 98 -9.63 17.20 11.76
CA LEU A 98 -8.79 17.23 12.96
C LEU A 98 -9.56 16.66 14.17
N GLY A 99 -8.89 15.81 14.94
CA GLY A 99 -9.51 15.05 16.04
C GLY A 99 -10.28 13.80 15.58
N GLY A 100 -10.42 13.57 14.28
CA GLY A 100 -10.97 12.34 13.71
C GLY A 100 -9.93 11.22 13.57
N THR A 101 -10.25 10.23 12.74
CA THR A 101 -9.42 9.04 12.54
C THR A 101 -8.47 9.14 11.34
N GLY A 102 -8.27 10.34 10.77
CA GLY A 102 -7.57 10.53 9.49
C GLY A 102 -6.17 9.93 9.43
N GLY A 103 -5.38 10.09 10.50
CA GLY A 103 -4.04 9.55 10.66
C GLY A 103 -3.96 8.06 11.02
N ILE A 104 -5.10 7.36 11.10
CA ILE A 104 -5.20 5.94 11.44
C ILE A 104 -5.79 5.18 10.27
N LYS A 105 -5.30 3.98 9.99
CA LYS A 105 -5.80 3.13 8.89
C LYS A 105 -7.12 2.44 9.29
N SER A 106 -8.19 3.22 9.34
CA SER A 106 -9.54 2.80 9.75
C SER A 106 -10.53 2.83 8.58
N ILE A 107 -11.50 1.90 8.57
CA ILE A 107 -12.59 1.86 7.60
C ILE A 107 -13.45 3.14 7.61
N THR A 108 -13.50 3.81 8.76
CA THR A 108 -14.21 5.08 8.96
C THR A 108 -13.72 6.21 8.05
N ASN A 109 -12.52 6.10 7.51
CA ASN A 109 -11.96 7.07 6.58
C ASN A 109 -12.28 6.77 5.10
N TYR A 110 -12.65 5.52 4.78
CA TYR A 110 -12.88 5.09 3.40
C TYR A 110 -14.36 5.18 3.01
N ALA A 111 -15.26 4.80 3.92
CA ALA A 111 -16.69 4.79 3.66
C ALA A 111 -17.27 6.18 3.30
N PRO A 112 -16.92 7.29 4.00
CA PRO A 112 -17.52 8.60 3.73
C PRO A 112 -17.19 9.17 2.34
N VAL A 113 -16.04 8.81 1.78
CA VAL A 113 -15.57 9.35 0.50
C VAL A 113 -15.93 8.50 -0.71
N PHE A 114 -16.48 7.30 -0.49
CA PHE A 114 -16.66 6.30 -1.54
C PHE A 114 -17.58 6.76 -2.68
N GLU A 115 -18.69 7.42 -2.35
CA GLU A 115 -19.61 7.96 -3.37
C GLU A 115 -18.94 9.02 -4.25
N VAL A 116 -18.16 9.92 -3.65
CA VAL A 116 -17.45 10.99 -4.36
C VAL A 116 -16.40 10.41 -5.31
N VAL A 117 -15.61 9.44 -4.83
CA VAL A 117 -14.62 8.75 -5.65
C VAL A 117 -15.27 8.01 -6.81
N GLN A 118 -16.40 7.33 -6.59
CA GLN A 118 -17.14 6.66 -7.67
C GLN A 118 -17.64 7.64 -8.73
N LYS A 119 -18.17 8.80 -8.33
CA LYS A 119 -18.62 9.84 -9.27
C LYS A 119 -17.46 10.38 -10.10
N ALA A 120 -16.29 10.62 -9.50
CA ALA A 120 -15.11 11.06 -10.23
C ALA A 120 -14.63 10.00 -11.24
N LYS A 121 -14.64 8.72 -10.84
CA LYS A 121 -14.33 7.60 -11.76
C LYS A 121 -15.30 7.51 -12.93
N ALA A 122 -16.59 7.70 -12.68
CA ALA A 122 -17.60 7.74 -13.75
C ALA A 122 -17.39 8.91 -14.73
N GLN A 123 -16.69 9.97 -14.32
CA GLN A 123 -16.31 11.11 -15.17
C GLN A 123 -14.95 10.92 -15.87
N GLY A 124 -14.28 9.79 -15.69
CA GLY A 124 -13.00 9.48 -16.32
C GLY A 124 -11.75 9.90 -15.53
N PHE A 125 -11.90 10.33 -14.28
CA PHE A 125 -10.78 10.56 -13.37
C PHE A 125 -10.35 9.25 -12.71
N ALA A 126 -9.06 9.09 -12.43
CA ALA A 126 -8.55 7.93 -11.69
C ALA A 126 -8.99 7.96 -10.22
N ASP A 127 -8.95 9.14 -9.59
CA ASP A 127 -9.30 9.33 -8.18
C ASP A 127 -9.55 10.81 -7.83
N VAL A 128 -9.80 11.08 -6.55
CA VAL A 128 -10.09 12.40 -6.00
C VAL A 128 -8.97 12.84 -5.06
N LEU A 129 -8.48 14.06 -5.27
CA LEU A 129 -7.60 14.76 -4.35
C LEU A 129 -8.45 15.61 -3.39
N PHE A 130 -8.38 15.29 -2.10
CA PHE A 130 -9.16 15.93 -1.05
C PHE A 130 -8.46 17.17 -0.51
N LEU A 131 -9.28 18.13 -0.11
CA LEU A 131 -8.84 19.33 0.59
C LEU A 131 -9.11 19.20 2.08
N ASP A 132 -8.36 19.97 2.88
CA ASP A 132 -8.55 20.03 4.33
C ASP A 132 -9.99 20.41 4.71
N ALA A 133 -10.49 19.83 5.80
CA ALA A 133 -11.84 20.10 6.28
C ALA A 133 -12.00 21.51 6.87
N ALA A 134 -10.93 22.10 7.39
CA ALA A 134 -10.99 23.31 8.21
C ALA A 134 -11.19 24.58 7.37
N THR A 135 -10.55 24.63 6.21
CA THR A 135 -10.47 25.79 5.32
C THR A 135 -10.86 25.45 3.88
N GLY A 136 -10.70 24.20 3.46
CA GLY A 136 -10.90 23.77 2.07
C GLY A 136 -9.91 24.42 1.11
N LYS A 137 -8.71 24.79 1.58
CA LYS A 137 -7.69 25.52 0.81
C LYS A 137 -6.39 24.77 0.61
N ASN A 138 -6.07 23.78 1.46
CA ASN A 138 -4.86 22.97 1.34
C ASN A 138 -5.22 21.56 0.88
N ILE A 139 -4.33 20.96 0.08
CA ILE A 139 -4.45 19.55 -0.33
C ILE A 139 -4.02 18.64 0.83
N GLU A 140 -4.65 17.46 0.93
CA GLU A 140 -4.32 16.47 1.96
C GLU A 140 -3.90 15.13 1.35
N GLU A 141 -4.86 14.32 0.90
CA GLU A 141 -4.61 12.98 0.36
C GLU A 141 -5.45 12.73 -0.88
N VAL A 142 -4.98 11.82 -1.71
CA VAL A 142 -5.83 11.14 -2.71
C VAL A 142 -6.45 9.95 -2.00
N SER A 143 -7.72 9.60 -2.25
CA SER A 143 -8.57 8.68 -1.43
C SER A 143 -7.88 7.65 -0.50
N SER A 144 -6.85 6.95 -0.99
CA SER A 144 -6.08 5.92 -0.26
C SER A 144 -4.55 6.06 -0.34
N CYS A 145 -4.04 7.22 -0.77
CA CYS A 145 -2.65 7.49 -1.12
C CYS A 145 -2.20 8.86 -0.59
N ASN A 146 -0.95 8.95 -0.14
CA ASN A 146 -0.33 10.25 0.12
C ASN A 146 0.05 10.93 -1.21
N ILE A 147 0.15 12.25 -1.21
CA ILE A 147 0.51 13.06 -2.39
C ILE A 147 1.77 13.90 -2.14
N PHE A 148 2.52 14.12 -3.21
CA PHE A 148 3.70 14.97 -3.27
C PHE A 148 3.61 15.91 -4.47
N ILE A 149 4.08 17.14 -4.28
CA ILE A 149 4.29 18.12 -5.36
C ILE A 149 5.78 18.46 -5.45
N VAL A 150 6.25 18.80 -6.64
CA VAL A 150 7.67 19.12 -6.90
C VAL A 150 7.78 20.43 -7.66
N LYS A 151 8.65 21.33 -7.17
CA LYS A 151 9.06 22.57 -7.86
C LYS A 151 10.57 22.70 -7.82
N GLY A 152 11.22 22.54 -8.97
CA GLY A 152 12.68 22.50 -9.06
C GLY A 152 13.28 21.43 -8.14
N ASN A 153 14.07 21.86 -7.15
CA ASN A 153 14.70 20.94 -6.17
C ASN A 153 13.88 20.72 -4.89
N LEU A 154 12.71 21.36 -4.76
CA LEU A 154 11.86 21.29 -3.58
C LEU A 154 10.69 20.32 -3.80
N ILE A 155 10.58 19.35 -2.91
CA ILE A 155 9.45 18.42 -2.82
C ILE A 155 8.63 18.82 -1.58
N SER A 156 7.32 19.01 -1.75
CA SER A 156 6.41 19.29 -0.64
C SER A 156 5.32 18.24 -0.52
N THR A 157 4.97 17.87 0.71
CA THR A 157 3.87 16.94 1.01
C THR A 157 3.13 17.40 2.26
N PRO A 158 1.80 17.16 2.35
CA PRO A 158 1.02 17.48 3.54
C PRO A 158 1.64 16.92 4.83
N ALA A 159 1.74 17.77 5.85
CA ALA A 159 2.30 17.43 7.16
C ALA A 159 1.42 16.47 7.95
N LEU A 160 2.02 15.65 8.83
CA LEU A 160 1.32 14.65 9.64
C LEU A 160 0.64 15.28 10.88
N GLN A 161 -0.35 16.15 10.64
CA GLN A 161 -1.07 16.88 11.70
C GLN A 161 -2.40 16.21 12.12
N GLY A 162 -2.50 14.89 11.93
CA GLY A 162 -3.64 14.07 12.40
C GLY A 162 -4.70 13.75 11.33
N THR A 163 -4.78 14.53 10.25
CA THR A 163 -5.66 14.25 9.10
C THR A 163 -4.96 13.50 7.97
N ILE A 164 -3.65 13.28 8.04
CA ILE A 164 -2.87 12.56 7.02
C ILE A 164 -2.42 11.21 7.57
N LEU A 165 -2.66 10.14 6.82
CA LEU A 165 -2.16 8.81 7.15
C LEU A 165 -0.63 8.77 6.97
N PRO A 166 0.15 8.37 8.00
CA PRO A 166 1.61 8.25 7.90
C PRO A 166 2.00 7.01 7.10
N GLY A 167 1.89 7.08 5.77
CA GLY A 167 2.25 6.00 4.86
C GLY A 167 3.74 5.65 4.94
N ILE A 168 4.08 4.36 4.86
CA ILE A 168 5.50 3.97 4.83
C ILE A 168 6.10 4.23 3.46
N THR A 169 5.36 4.03 2.36
CA THR A 169 5.84 4.44 1.03
C THR A 169 6.14 5.94 0.99
N ARG A 170 5.31 6.77 1.64
CA ARG A 170 5.58 8.21 1.83
C ARG A 170 6.91 8.43 2.53
N ARG A 171 7.11 7.79 3.70
CA ARG A 171 8.38 7.88 4.45
C ARG A 171 9.59 7.43 3.62
N SER A 172 9.50 6.29 2.95
CA SER A 172 10.56 5.76 2.10
C SER A 172 10.92 6.69 0.95
N VAL A 173 9.93 7.33 0.31
CA VAL A 173 10.18 8.34 -0.73
C VAL A 173 10.89 9.56 -0.17
N ILE A 174 10.51 10.04 1.01
CA ILE A 174 11.19 11.17 1.66
C ILE A 174 12.68 10.83 1.88
N GLU A 175 12.96 9.65 2.44
CA GLU A 175 14.34 9.19 2.68
C GLU A 175 15.14 9.03 1.38
N ILE A 176 14.55 8.44 0.33
CA ILE A 176 15.19 8.31 -1.01
C ILE A 176 15.44 9.69 -1.63
N ALA A 177 14.48 10.61 -1.54
CA ALA A 177 14.61 11.93 -2.13
C ALA A 177 15.73 12.74 -1.48
N LEU A 178 15.88 12.64 -0.15
CA LEU A 178 16.98 13.26 0.58
C LEU A 178 18.34 12.67 0.15
N ASP A 179 18.45 11.36 -0.06
CA ASP A 179 19.67 10.70 -0.56
C ASP A 179 20.05 11.18 -1.98
N PHE A 180 19.06 11.52 -2.80
CA PHE A 180 19.27 12.12 -4.12
C PHE A 180 19.52 13.64 -4.10
N GLY A 181 19.56 14.27 -2.92
CA GLY A 181 19.87 15.70 -2.77
C GLY A 181 18.70 16.66 -2.97
N TYR A 182 17.47 16.15 -3.02
CA TYR A 182 16.27 16.99 -3.02
C TYR A 182 16.01 17.58 -1.62
N GLN A 183 15.39 18.76 -1.58
CA GLN A 183 14.83 19.30 -0.34
C GLN A 183 13.41 18.78 -0.16
N VAL A 184 13.07 18.35 1.05
CA VAL A 184 11.73 17.84 1.36
C VAL A 184 11.11 18.64 2.49
N GLU A 185 9.92 19.18 2.25
CA GLU A 185 9.10 19.90 3.24
C GLU A 185 7.80 19.18 3.53
N GLU A 186 7.61 18.82 4.80
CA GLU A 186 6.31 18.38 5.31
C GLU A 186 5.55 19.59 5.85
N ARG A 187 4.61 20.13 5.08
CA ARG A 187 3.88 21.38 5.41
C ARG A 187 2.46 21.38 4.87
N ASP A 188 1.68 22.40 5.22
CA ASP A 188 0.41 22.65 4.53
C ASP A 188 0.70 23.08 3.09
N VAL A 189 -0.03 22.49 2.14
CA VAL A 189 0.16 22.73 0.70
C VAL A 189 -1.12 23.35 0.13
N PRO A 190 -1.17 24.67 -0.06
CA PRO A 190 -2.28 25.35 -0.71
C PRO A 190 -2.60 24.79 -2.10
N VAL A 191 -3.88 24.63 -2.41
CA VAL A 191 -4.37 24.19 -3.72
C VAL A 191 -3.88 25.08 -4.87
N LYS A 192 -3.54 26.33 -4.59
CA LYS A 192 -2.98 27.26 -5.58
C LYS A 192 -1.59 26.85 -6.05
N GLU A 193 -0.78 26.25 -5.19
CA GLU A 193 0.56 25.78 -5.56
C GLU A 193 0.50 24.63 -6.55
N VAL A 194 -0.52 23.78 -6.44
CA VAL A 194 -0.78 22.68 -7.38
C VAL A 194 -0.96 23.17 -8.82
N LEU A 195 -1.30 24.45 -9.01
CA LEU A 195 -1.45 25.05 -10.34
C LEU A 195 -0.12 25.48 -10.98
N ASP A 196 0.98 25.49 -10.22
CA ASP A 196 2.30 25.97 -10.65
C ASP A 196 3.43 25.09 -10.09
N VAL A 197 3.36 23.79 -10.34
CA VAL A 197 4.37 22.79 -9.98
C VAL A 197 4.77 21.99 -11.21
N ASP A 198 5.99 21.46 -11.19
CA ASP A 198 6.57 20.77 -12.33
C ASP A 198 6.08 19.32 -12.38
N GLU A 199 6.03 18.67 -11.21
CA GLU A 199 5.63 17.27 -11.07
C GLU A 199 4.68 17.08 -9.87
N VAL A 200 3.75 16.12 -10.02
CA VAL A 200 2.90 15.63 -8.92
C VAL A 200 2.90 14.11 -8.96
N PHE A 201 2.96 13.47 -7.78
CA PHE A 201 2.87 12.01 -7.69
C PHE A 201 2.24 11.56 -6.38
N CYS A 202 1.70 10.34 -6.40
CA CYS A 202 1.08 9.71 -5.25
C CYS A 202 1.91 8.52 -4.76
N THR A 203 1.76 8.20 -3.48
CA THR A 203 2.43 7.05 -2.86
C THR A 203 1.46 6.23 -2.02
N GLY A 204 1.63 4.91 -2.06
CA GLY A 204 0.89 3.97 -1.22
C GLY A 204 1.29 2.53 -1.51
N THR A 205 0.98 1.60 -0.61
CA THR A 205 1.42 0.20 -0.74
C THR A 205 0.88 -0.47 -2.02
N ALA A 206 -0.39 -0.26 -2.33
CA ALA A 206 -1.02 -0.86 -3.50
C ALA A 206 -0.65 -0.10 -4.78
N VAL A 207 -0.69 1.23 -4.75
CA VAL A 207 -0.39 2.07 -5.92
C VAL A 207 1.11 2.16 -6.23
N GLY A 208 1.98 1.84 -5.26
CA GLY A 208 3.41 2.08 -5.37
C GLY A 208 3.72 3.58 -5.35
N ILE A 209 4.55 4.03 -6.28
CA ILE A 209 4.82 5.45 -6.55
C ILE A 209 4.26 5.73 -7.94
N THR A 210 3.19 6.52 -8.02
CA THR A 210 2.43 6.73 -9.26
C THR A 210 2.46 8.21 -9.66
N PRO A 211 2.96 8.55 -10.86
CA PRO A 211 2.91 9.92 -11.36
C PRO A 211 1.45 10.35 -11.59
N VAL A 212 1.20 11.64 -11.44
CA VAL A 212 -0.07 12.29 -11.77
C VAL A 212 0.16 13.10 -13.03
N ALA A 213 -0.50 12.72 -14.14
CA ALA A 213 -0.39 13.45 -15.40
C ALA A 213 -1.19 14.74 -15.38
N SER A 214 -2.31 14.78 -14.64
CA SER A 214 -3.13 15.99 -14.57
C SER A 214 -4.00 16.04 -13.32
N ILE A 215 -4.30 17.27 -12.90
CA ILE A 215 -5.30 17.59 -11.88
C ILE A 215 -6.30 18.58 -12.48
N THR A 216 -7.59 18.32 -12.29
CA THR A 216 -8.67 19.26 -12.61
C THR A 216 -9.23 19.87 -11.34
N TYR A 217 -9.29 21.21 -11.30
CA TYR A 217 -9.91 21.99 -10.22
C TYR A 217 -10.74 23.12 -10.80
N GLN A 218 -12.02 23.21 -10.42
CA GLN A 218 -12.95 24.26 -10.89
C GLN A 218 -12.90 24.44 -12.43
N ASP A 219 -13.05 23.34 -13.15
CA ASP A 219 -13.01 23.27 -14.63
C ASP A 219 -11.66 23.65 -15.28
N LYS A 220 -10.65 24.00 -14.48
CA LYS A 220 -9.28 24.19 -14.95
C LYS A 220 -8.48 22.90 -14.79
N LYS A 221 -8.01 22.36 -15.91
CA LYS A 221 -7.06 21.24 -15.94
C LYS A 221 -5.63 21.78 -15.96
N VAL A 222 -4.77 21.21 -15.14
CA VAL A 222 -3.31 21.43 -15.14
C VAL A 222 -2.65 20.08 -15.43
N GLU A 223 -1.60 20.11 -16.24
CA GLU A 223 -0.83 18.92 -16.62
C GLU A 223 0.59 19.03 -16.04
N TYR A 224 1.17 17.89 -15.71
CA TYR A 224 2.46 17.80 -15.03
C TYR A 224 3.45 16.94 -15.80
N GLU A 225 4.73 17.14 -15.52
CA GLU A 225 5.81 16.34 -16.09
C GLU A 225 5.71 14.88 -15.63
N THR A 226 5.87 13.97 -16.58
CA THR A 226 5.97 12.53 -16.34
C THR A 226 7.11 12.00 -17.22
N GLY A 227 7.83 10.97 -16.76
CA GLY A 227 8.92 10.41 -17.55
C GLY A 227 9.99 9.75 -16.69
N GLU A 228 11.12 9.42 -17.31
CA GLU A 228 12.20 8.72 -16.62
C GLU A 228 13.00 9.62 -15.68
N GLU A 229 13.07 10.92 -15.99
CA GLU A 229 13.84 11.90 -15.24
C GLU A 229 13.13 12.46 -14.00
N THR A 230 11.85 12.15 -13.84
CA THR A 230 11.02 12.67 -12.75
C THR A 230 11.41 12.07 -11.40
N VAL A 231 11.12 12.80 -10.32
CA VAL A 231 11.36 12.37 -8.94
C VAL A 231 10.61 11.08 -8.65
N SER A 232 9.35 10.99 -9.09
CA SER A 232 8.52 9.80 -8.94
C SER A 232 9.12 8.57 -9.61
N ASN A 233 9.69 8.70 -10.81
CA ASN A 233 10.32 7.57 -11.49
C ASN A 233 11.63 7.15 -10.82
N LYS A 234 12.51 8.10 -10.51
CA LYS A 234 13.76 7.83 -9.78
C LYS A 234 13.49 7.14 -8.45
N SER A 235 12.53 7.66 -7.68
CA SER A 235 12.10 7.07 -6.41
C SER A 235 11.48 5.69 -6.59
N ARG A 236 10.67 5.49 -7.64
CA ARG A 236 10.07 4.18 -7.97
C ARG A 236 11.12 3.14 -8.32
N VAL A 237 12.07 3.46 -9.20
CA VAL A 237 13.14 2.55 -9.60
C VAL A 237 13.97 2.14 -8.38
N ASN A 238 14.33 3.11 -7.53
CA ASN A 238 15.10 2.84 -6.31
C ASN A 238 14.31 1.95 -5.33
N LEU A 239 13.08 2.34 -4.96
CA LEU A 239 12.26 1.59 -4.01
C LEU A 239 11.93 0.17 -4.51
N THR A 240 11.56 0.03 -5.79
CA THR A 240 11.28 -1.30 -6.36
C THR A 240 12.54 -2.14 -6.48
N GLY A 241 13.68 -1.54 -6.80
CA GLY A 241 14.98 -2.21 -6.80
C GLY A 241 15.33 -2.78 -5.43
N ILE A 242 15.13 -2.01 -4.35
CA ILE A 242 15.29 -2.49 -2.97
C ILE A 242 14.32 -3.64 -2.67
N GLN A 243 13.04 -3.49 -3.01
CA GLN A 243 11.99 -4.49 -2.76
C GLN A 243 12.27 -5.84 -3.44
N THR A 244 12.87 -5.82 -4.62
CA THR A 244 13.18 -7.02 -5.41
C THR A 244 14.63 -7.49 -5.29
N ASP A 245 15.40 -6.94 -4.33
CA ASP A 245 16.82 -7.26 -4.13
C ASP A 245 17.71 -7.00 -5.37
N ALA A 246 17.24 -6.11 -6.27
CA ALA A 246 18.00 -5.65 -7.43
C ALA A 246 18.92 -4.45 -7.09
N MET A 247 18.68 -3.82 -5.94
CA MET A 247 19.52 -2.76 -5.36
C MET A 247 19.77 -3.06 -3.89
N GLU A 248 20.92 -2.62 -3.39
CA GLU A 248 21.28 -2.75 -1.99
C GLU A 248 20.32 -1.98 -1.08
N ASP A 249 19.82 -2.65 -0.04
CA ASP A 249 18.99 -2.04 0.99
C ASP A 249 19.87 -1.42 2.10
N LYS A 250 20.28 -0.17 1.88
CA LYS A 250 21.10 0.58 2.86
C LYS A 250 20.33 0.98 4.12
N MET A 251 19.01 0.93 4.08
CA MET A 251 18.13 1.42 5.15
C MET A 251 17.58 0.30 6.04
N GLY A 252 17.86 -0.96 5.70
CA GLY A 252 17.36 -2.14 6.43
C GLY A 252 15.83 -2.25 6.39
N TRP A 253 15.20 -1.85 5.29
CA TRP A 253 13.74 -1.90 5.11
C TRP A 253 13.21 -3.30 4.75
N THR A 254 14.07 -4.15 4.22
CA THR A 254 13.77 -5.52 3.79
C THR A 254 14.23 -6.51 4.84
N VAL A 255 13.34 -7.44 5.16
CA VAL A 255 13.60 -8.55 6.08
C VAL A 255 13.46 -9.84 5.29
N LYS A 256 14.48 -10.69 5.36
CA LYS A 256 14.38 -12.02 4.76
C LYS A 256 13.43 -12.88 5.60
N ILE A 257 12.45 -13.49 4.94
CA ILE A 257 11.64 -14.55 5.53
C ILE A 257 12.28 -15.88 5.18
N ASP A 258 12.83 -16.52 6.20
CA ASP A 258 13.22 -17.90 6.15
C ASP A 258 11.96 -18.79 6.06
N GLN A 259 12.03 -19.94 5.38
CA GLN A 259 10.94 -20.93 5.39
C GLN A 259 10.73 -21.45 6.81
N VAL A 260 9.85 -20.80 7.58
CA VAL A 260 9.44 -21.25 8.91
C VAL A 260 8.18 -22.10 8.74
N PHE A 261 8.35 -23.41 8.53
CA PHE A 261 7.35 -24.38 8.96
C PHE A 261 7.79 -24.93 10.30
N PRO A 262 7.11 -24.52 11.38
CA PRO A 262 6.53 -25.52 12.24
C PRO A 262 5.04 -25.25 12.37
N THR A 263 4.28 -26.32 12.26
CA THR A 263 2.88 -26.42 12.66
C THR A 263 2.62 -25.54 13.88
N ILE A 264 1.59 -24.68 13.83
CA ILE A 264 1.20 -23.76 14.91
C ILE A 264 1.08 -24.46 16.29
N ASP A 265 0.88 -25.77 16.30
CA ASP A 265 0.82 -26.61 17.51
C ASP A 265 2.15 -26.75 18.28
N LEU A 266 3.32 -26.60 17.63
CA LEU A 266 4.61 -26.83 18.29
C LEU A 266 5.10 -25.62 19.09
N VAL A 267 4.77 -24.40 18.66
CA VAL A 267 5.16 -23.17 19.37
C VAL A 267 4.34 -23.01 20.66
N CYS A 268 3.03 -23.28 20.63
CA CYS A 268 2.21 -23.22 21.83
C CYS A 268 2.56 -24.30 22.87
N SER A 269 2.97 -25.51 22.44
CA SER A 269 3.29 -26.59 23.40
C SER A 269 4.65 -26.41 24.11
N GLN A 270 5.64 -25.77 23.47
CA GLN A 270 6.92 -25.48 24.09
C GLN A 270 6.92 -24.18 24.90
N VAL A 271 6.17 -23.16 24.49
CA VAL A 271 6.07 -21.86 25.19
C VAL A 271 5.21 -21.95 26.46
N ASN A 272 4.21 -22.84 26.51
CA ASN A 272 3.40 -23.07 27.73
C ASN A 272 4.19 -23.66 28.92
N LYS A 273 5.44 -24.08 28.74
CA LYS A 273 6.26 -24.60 29.85
C LYS A 273 7.18 -23.56 30.49
N ALA A 274 7.32 -22.34 29.96
CA ALA A 274 8.37 -21.44 30.43
C ALA A 274 7.96 -19.98 30.77
N CYS A 275 6.94 -19.39 30.17
CA CYS A 275 6.58 -18.00 30.51
C CYS A 275 5.16 -17.66 30.08
N GLY A 276 4.32 -17.24 31.04
CA GLY A 276 2.87 -17.00 30.86
C GLY A 276 2.45 -15.86 29.94
N THR A 277 3.34 -15.28 29.13
CA THR A 277 3.03 -14.29 28.08
C THR A 277 4.21 -14.22 27.10
N CYS A 278 3.96 -14.41 25.80
CA CYS A 278 4.96 -14.19 24.74
C CYS A 278 4.72 -12.82 24.08
N THR A 279 5.77 -12.01 23.95
CA THR A 279 5.77 -10.75 23.19
C THR A 279 6.40 -10.94 21.81
N PHE A 280 6.02 -10.06 20.87
CA PHE A 280 6.29 -10.13 19.43
C PHE A 280 7.77 -10.21 19.04
N GLU A 281 8.70 -9.80 19.91
CA GLU A 281 10.14 -9.71 19.61
C GLU A 281 10.88 -11.07 19.60
N GLN A 282 10.31 -12.13 20.18
CA GLN A 282 11.04 -13.38 20.43
C GLN A 282 11.00 -14.41 19.28
N ILE A 283 10.23 -14.18 18.22
CA ILE A 283 9.96 -15.19 17.17
C ILE A 283 11.01 -15.19 16.03
N PHE A 284 11.82 -14.13 15.89
CA PHE A 284 12.50 -13.83 14.61
C PHE A 284 14.01 -14.12 14.50
N ASN A 285 14.70 -14.67 15.50
CA ASN A 285 16.17 -14.81 15.47
C ASN A 285 16.68 -16.26 15.44
N HIS A 286 16.70 -16.94 14.29
CA HIS A 286 17.38 -18.25 14.15
C HIS A 286 18.20 -18.39 12.84
N PRO A 287 19.41 -19.01 12.84
CA PRO A 287 20.46 -18.64 11.88
C PRO A 287 20.60 -19.47 10.58
N ASN A 288 19.64 -20.26 10.11
CA ASN A 288 19.85 -21.13 8.94
C ASN A 288 18.58 -21.36 8.07
N ALA A 289 18.38 -20.60 6.98
CA ALA A 289 17.54 -21.04 5.84
C ALA A 289 17.74 -20.22 4.53
N ASN A 290 17.34 -20.82 3.40
CA ASN A 290 17.28 -20.26 2.03
C ASN A 290 15.93 -19.57 1.72
N GLN A 291 15.81 -18.85 0.59
CA GLN A 291 15.63 -17.39 0.55
C GLN A 291 14.23 -16.98 0.02
N THR A 292 13.55 -16.04 0.69
CA THR A 292 12.47 -15.15 0.18
C THR A 292 12.46 -13.88 1.05
N ARG A 293 12.22 -12.67 0.54
CA ARG A 293 12.26 -11.42 1.35
C ARG A 293 10.91 -10.70 1.43
N VAL A 294 10.72 -9.98 2.53
CA VAL A 294 9.53 -9.19 2.85
C VAL A 294 9.92 -7.74 3.08
N CYS A 295 9.14 -6.84 2.49
CA CYS A 295 9.26 -5.41 2.71
C CYS A 295 8.02 -4.94 3.49
N ILE A 296 8.25 -4.32 4.65
CA ILE A 296 7.17 -3.82 5.51
C ILE A 296 6.75 -2.44 4.99
N LEU A 297 5.65 -2.40 4.22
CA LEU A 297 5.19 -1.18 3.55
C LEU A 297 4.02 -0.46 4.24
N THR A 298 3.47 -0.97 5.36
CA THR A 298 2.65 -0.26 6.38
C THR A 298 2.46 -1.13 7.63
N LYS A 299 2.06 -0.53 8.77
CA LYS A 299 1.67 -1.26 9.99
C LYS A 299 0.46 -2.21 9.81
N SER A 300 -0.28 -2.11 8.70
CA SER A 300 -1.49 -2.92 8.45
C SER A 300 -1.56 -3.54 7.04
N CYS A 301 -0.52 -3.39 6.22
CA CYS A 301 -0.40 -4.01 4.90
C CYS A 301 1.08 -4.30 4.64
N ILE A 302 1.40 -5.57 4.41
CA ILE A 302 2.77 -6.04 4.17
C ILE A 302 2.82 -6.60 2.76
N MET A 303 3.92 -6.37 2.04
CA MET A 303 4.14 -6.91 0.70
C MET A 303 5.28 -7.90 0.74
N ILE A 304 4.98 -9.12 0.29
CA ILE A 304 6.00 -10.14 0.03
C ILE A 304 6.26 -10.13 -1.47
N TYR A 305 7.50 -9.90 -1.87
CA TYR A 305 7.91 -10.01 -3.27
C TYR A 305 8.41 -11.43 -3.47
N ILE A 306 7.84 -12.11 -4.48
CA ILE A 306 8.12 -13.51 -4.82
C ILE A 306 8.87 -13.53 -6.15
#